data_AF-A0A9X7GGX2-F1
#
_entry.id   AF-A0A9X7GGX2-F1
#
_cell.length_a   1.000
_cell.length_b   1.000
_cell.length_c   1.000
_cell.angle_alpha   90.00
_cell.angle_beta   90.00
_cell.angle_gamma   90.00
#
_symmetry.space_group_name_H-M   'P 1'
#
loop_
_entity.id
_entity.type
_entity.pdbx_description
1 polymer ?
#
loop_
_entity_poly.entity_id
_entity_poly.type
_entity_poly.pdbx_seq_one_letter_code
_entity_poly.pdbx_strand_id
1 'polypeptide(L)'
;MYTDIKFSDEQKRLLIGVQNARLKPAIPTSPVVKSLWGRLPEEVSVHYNAAGVVNCWGSKRELLLLPGIGVFLLLFLQILEKYPEFHTYPQRLNESNAAQFFVHSRNMINSMLIIGMMNFDKIYDYFAGNEEGVQPS
;
A
#
# COMPACT_ATOMS: atom_id res chain seq x y z
N MET A 1 20.28 0.44 -23.97
CA MET A 1 21.47 0.93 -23.23
C MET A 1 20.95 1.63 -21.99
N TYR A 2 20.86 0.93 -20.86
CA TYR A 2 20.46 1.52 -19.58
C TYR A 2 21.70 2.17 -18.98
N THR A 3 21.74 3.49 -18.88
CA THR A 3 22.81 4.18 -18.16
C THR A 3 22.52 4.07 -16.67
N ASP A 4 23.43 3.46 -15.92
CA ASP A 4 23.53 3.64 -14.48
C ASP A 4 23.66 5.15 -14.21
N ILE A 5 22.57 5.81 -13.86
CA ILE A 5 22.58 7.24 -13.55
C ILE A 5 23.29 7.40 -12.21
N LYS A 6 24.59 7.69 -12.24
CA LYS A 6 25.33 8.11 -11.06
C LYS A 6 24.88 9.52 -10.69
N PHE A 7 24.10 9.63 -9.62
CA PHE A 7 23.70 10.93 -9.09
C PHE A 7 24.91 11.77 -8.69
N SER A 8 24.87 13.07 -9.02
CA SER A 8 25.84 14.05 -8.51
C SER A 8 25.67 14.23 -7.00
N ASP A 9 26.69 14.76 -6.33
CA ASP A 9 26.63 14.96 -4.88
C ASP A 9 25.56 15.99 -4.46
N GLU A 10 25.26 16.96 -5.34
CA GLU A 10 24.14 17.87 -5.15
C GLU A 10 22.79 17.14 -5.24
N GLN A 11 22.62 16.28 -6.23
CA GLN A 11 21.40 15.46 -6.37
C GLN A 11 21.21 14.53 -5.15
N LYS A 12 22.28 13.92 -4.62
CA LYS A 12 22.23 13.14 -3.38
C LYS A 12 21.83 14.00 -2.18
N ARG A 13 22.36 15.22 -2.06
CA ARG A 13 21.98 16.17 -1.00
C ARG A 13 20.50 16.56 -1.09
N LEU A 14 20.02 16.87 -2.28
CA LEU A 14 18.61 17.20 -2.53
C LEU A 14 17.70 16.01 -2.19
N LEU A 15 18.08 14.80 -2.60
CA LEU A 15 17.35 13.59 -2.28
C LEU A 15 17.26 13.35 -0.77
N ILE A 16 18.38 13.45 -0.05
CA ILE A 16 18.42 13.31 1.41
C ILE A 16 17.55 14.39 2.07
N GLY A 17 17.57 15.62 1.55
CA GLY A 17 16.67 16.70 1.99
C GLY A 17 15.19 16.37 1.80
N VAL A 18 14.81 15.83 0.65
CA VAL A 18 13.44 15.37 0.34
C VAL A 18 13.02 14.19 1.24
N GLN A 19 13.93 13.25 1.52
CA GLN A 19 13.71 12.12 2.43
C GLN A 19 13.56 12.58 3.89
N ASN A 20 14.34 13.57 4.33
CA ASN A 20 14.30 14.11 5.69
C ASN A 20 13.10 15.05 5.94
N ALA A 21 12.59 15.71 4.89
CA ALA A 21 11.37 16.52 4.94
C ALA A 21 10.08 15.68 5.06
N ARG A 22 10.21 14.37 5.34
CA ARG A 22 9.12 13.43 5.54
C ARG A 22 8.23 13.89 6.71
N LEU A 23 7.06 14.44 6.38
CA LEU A 23 5.91 14.36 7.27
C LEU A 23 5.72 12.88 7.58
N LYS A 24 5.74 12.53 8.88
CA LYS A 24 5.56 11.14 9.34
C LYS A 24 4.42 10.53 8.51
N PRO A 25 4.60 9.35 7.89
CA PRO A 25 3.44 8.68 7.32
C PRO A 25 2.46 8.61 8.49
N ALA A 26 1.34 9.31 8.39
CA ALA A 26 0.23 9.08 9.27
C ALA A 26 -0.16 7.66 8.92
N ILE A 27 0.43 6.68 9.62
CA ILE A 27 -0.09 5.33 9.66
C ILE A 27 -1.48 5.59 10.22
N PRO A 28 -2.54 5.54 9.42
CA PRO A 28 -3.85 5.54 10.01
C PRO A 28 -3.86 4.18 10.71
N THR A 29 -3.60 4.18 12.01
CA THR A 29 -3.91 3.06 12.87
C THR A 29 -5.44 3.00 12.85
N SER A 30 -6.00 2.48 11.75
CA SER A 30 -7.44 2.39 11.56
C SER A 30 -7.98 1.53 12.70
N PRO A 31 -8.79 2.09 13.62
CA PRO A 31 -9.35 1.35 14.75
C PRO A 31 -10.27 0.22 14.29
N VAL A 32 -10.70 0.26 13.02
CA VAL A 32 -11.71 -0.62 12.43
C VAL A 32 -11.29 -2.08 12.52
N VAL A 33 -10.06 -2.43 12.11
CA VAL A 33 -9.56 -3.81 12.13
C VAL A 33 -9.56 -4.41 13.55
N LYS A 34 -9.22 -3.59 14.57
CA LYS A 34 -9.21 -4.05 15.97
C LYS A 34 -10.61 -4.28 16.52
N SER A 35 -11.57 -3.43 16.18
CA SER A 35 -12.94 -3.55 16.70
C SER A 35 -13.77 -4.65 16.02
N LEU A 36 -13.49 -4.94 14.74
CA LEU A 36 -14.21 -5.96 13.97
C LEU A 36 -13.75 -7.39 14.25
N TRP A 37 -12.49 -7.60 14.69
CA TRP A 37 -11.92 -8.95 14.82
C TRP A 37 -12.73 -9.86 15.75
N GLY A 38 -13.37 -9.31 16.78
CA GLY A 38 -14.23 -10.08 17.68
C GLY A 38 -15.60 -10.47 17.11
N ARG A 39 -16.05 -9.82 16.03
CA ARG A 39 -17.37 -10.04 15.41
C ARG A 39 -17.34 -10.95 14.18
N LEU A 40 -16.16 -11.17 13.62
CA LEU A 40 -15.96 -12.02 12.43
C LEU A 40 -16.10 -13.53 12.77
N PRO A 41 -16.93 -14.29 12.04
CA PRO A 41 -17.09 -15.74 12.14
C PRO A 41 -15.80 -16.48 11.74
N GLU A 42 -15.70 -17.77 12.07
CA GLU A 42 -14.50 -18.58 11.75
C GLU A 42 -14.31 -18.80 10.24
N GLU A 43 -15.40 -18.78 9.47
CA GLU A 43 -15.43 -18.89 8.01
C GLU A 43 -16.07 -17.66 7.37
N VAL A 44 -15.46 -17.17 6.29
CA VAL A 44 -15.87 -15.97 5.55
C VAL A 44 -16.01 -16.30 4.05
N SER A 45 -16.96 -15.67 3.37
CA SER A 45 -17.22 -15.94 1.95
C SER A 45 -16.15 -15.34 1.03
N VAL A 46 -15.33 -16.16 0.39
CA VAL A 46 -14.22 -15.70 -0.47
C VAL A 46 -14.67 -15.40 -1.89
N HIS A 47 -15.64 -16.17 -2.41
CA HIS A 47 -16.20 -15.95 -3.75
C HIS A 47 -17.71 -16.06 -3.78
N TYR A 48 -18.29 -15.25 -4.66
CA TYR A 48 -19.68 -15.30 -5.07
C TYR A 48 -19.75 -15.70 -6.55
N ASN A 49 -20.76 -16.48 -6.91
CA ASN A 49 -21.05 -16.76 -8.31
C ASN A 49 -21.73 -15.56 -9.01
N ALA A 50 -21.98 -15.65 -10.32
CA ALA A 50 -22.62 -14.59 -11.09
C ALA A 50 -24.06 -14.24 -10.63
N ALA A 51 -24.67 -15.08 -9.81
CA ALA A 51 -25.98 -14.85 -9.20
C ALA A 51 -25.90 -14.22 -7.80
N GLY A 52 -24.69 -13.89 -7.30
CA GLY A 52 -24.49 -13.30 -5.98
C GLY A 52 -24.57 -14.29 -4.82
N VAL A 53 -24.52 -15.60 -5.09
CA VAL A 53 -24.54 -16.66 -4.07
C VAL A 53 -23.11 -17.07 -3.72
N VAL A 54 -22.82 -17.22 -2.42
CA VAL A 54 -21.53 -17.71 -1.93
C VAL A 54 -21.27 -19.11 -2.47
N ASN A 55 -20.16 -19.31 -3.17
CA ASN A 55 -19.75 -20.61 -3.70
C ASN A 55 -18.40 -21.09 -3.13
N CYS A 56 -17.72 -20.26 -2.36
CA CYS A 56 -16.46 -20.59 -1.70
C CYS A 56 -16.36 -19.89 -0.35
N TRP A 57 -16.07 -20.68 0.69
CA TRP A 57 -15.80 -20.23 2.05
C TRP A 57 -14.32 -20.39 2.34
N GLY A 58 -13.73 -19.42 3.02
CA GLY A 58 -12.32 -19.40 3.42
C GLY A 58 -12.19 -19.08 4.89
N SER A 59 -11.02 -19.37 5.45
CA SER A 59 -10.80 -19.18 6.88
C SER A 59 -10.65 -17.69 7.23
N LYS A 60 -11.09 -17.30 8.42
CA LYS A 60 -10.84 -15.96 8.99
C LYS A 60 -9.37 -15.53 8.96
N ARG A 61 -8.43 -16.49 8.92
CA ARG A 61 -6.98 -16.23 8.86
C ARG A 61 -6.53 -15.77 7.47
N GLU A 62 -7.23 -16.14 6.40
CA GLU A 62 -6.93 -15.67 5.05
C GLU A 62 -7.16 -14.16 4.91
N LEU A 63 -8.07 -13.58 5.72
CA LEU A 63 -8.21 -12.12 5.82
C LEU A 63 -6.95 -11.42 6.30
N LEU A 64 -6.05 -12.11 7.02
CA LEU A 64 -4.76 -11.54 7.48
C LEU A 64 -3.68 -11.57 6.39
N LEU A 65 -3.85 -12.37 5.34
CA LEU A 65 -2.91 -12.41 4.21
C LEU A 65 -2.91 -11.07 3.47
N LEU A 66 -4.09 -10.47 3.31
CA LEU A 66 -4.29 -9.17 2.69
C LEU A 66 -3.50 -8.03 3.39
N PRO A 67 -3.72 -7.72 4.69
CA PRO A 67 -2.93 -6.71 5.39
C PRO A 67 -1.46 -7.13 5.50
N GLY A 68 -1.14 -8.42 5.52
CA GLY A 68 0.25 -8.91 5.46
C GLY A 68 0.96 -8.46 4.18
N ILE A 69 0.31 -8.62 3.02
CA ILE A 69 0.81 -8.10 1.73
C ILE A 69 0.87 -6.58 1.75
N GLY A 70 -0.12 -5.90 2.36
CA GLY A 70 -0.12 -4.45 2.52
C GLY A 70 1.09 -3.93 3.31
N VAL A 71 1.42 -4.56 4.44
CA VAL A 71 2.61 -4.24 5.23
C VAL A 71 3.89 -4.55 4.46
N PHE A 72 3.94 -5.68 3.76
CA PHE A 72 5.07 -6.02 2.89
C PHE A 72 5.30 -4.96 1.81
N LEU A 73 4.25 -4.54 1.10
CA LEU A 73 4.32 -3.48 0.08
C LEU A 73 4.74 -2.14 0.67
N LEU A 74 4.25 -1.79 1.87
CA LEU A 74 4.68 -0.60 2.59
C LEU A 74 6.18 -0.61 2.87
N LEU A 75 6.70 -1.71 3.41
CA LEU A 75 8.13 -1.86 3.69
C LEU A 75 8.94 -1.86 2.40
N PHE A 76 8.47 -2.56 1.36
CA PHE A 76 9.12 -2.61 0.05
C PHE A 76 9.21 -1.22 -0.59
N LEU A 77 8.12 -0.45 -0.58
CA LEU A 77 8.10 0.91 -1.13
C LEU A 77 8.95 1.89 -0.30
N GLN A 78 9.03 1.71 1.02
CA GLN A 78 9.96 2.48 1.87
C GLN A 78 11.42 2.19 1.54
N ILE A 79 11.74 0.94 1.21
CA ILE A 79 13.09 0.56 0.74
C ILE A 79 13.37 1.25 -0.60
N LEU A 80 12.43 1.21 -1.56
CA LEU A 80 12.58 1.92 -2.84
C LEU A 80 12.72 3.44 -2.70
N GLU A 81 12.03 4.04 -1.73
CA GLU A 81 12.20 5.47 -1.41
C GLU A 81 13.60 5.78 -0.87
N LYS A 82 14.16 4.88 -0.06
CA LYS A 82 15.48 5.03 0.56
C LYS A 82 16.63 4.80 -0.43
N TYR A 83 16.44 3.91 -1.39
CA TYR A 83 17.42 3.50 -2.39
C TYR A 83 17.00 3.98 -3.80
N PRO A 84 17.22 5.27 -4.13
CA PRO A 84 16.82 5.88 -5.39
C PRO A 84 17.42 5.20 -6.63
N GLU A 85 18.52 4.47 -6.47
CA GLU A 85 19.19 3.71 -7.53
C GLU A 85 18.32 2.60 -8.13
N PHE A 86 17.28 2.13 -7.44
CA PHE A 86 16.31 1.20 -8.02
C PHE A 86 15.28 1.88 -8.92
N HIS A 87 15.16 3.21 -8.88
CA HIS A 87 14.27 3.94 -9.77
C HIS A 87 14.97 4.28 -11.08
N THR A 88 14.34 3.91 -12.19
CA THR A 88 14.70 4.42 -13.50
C THR A 88 14.26 5.87 -13.61
N TYR A 89 15.20 6.80 -13.59
CA TYR A 89 14.92 8.21 -13.87
C TYR A 89 15.01 8.50 -15.37
N PRO A 90 14.19 9.44 -15.89
CA PRO A 90 14.24 9.82 -17.29
C PRO A 90 15.55 10.53 -17.60
N GLN A 91 16.07 10.35 -18.82
CA GLN A 91 17.35 10.91 -19.27
C GLN A 91 17.41 12.46 -19.25
N ARG A 92 16.25 13.12 -19.13
CA ARG A 92 16.13 14.58 -18.96
C ARG A 92 16.41 15.09 -17.54
N LEU A 93 16.73 14.21 -16.60
CA LEU A 93 17.07 14.57 -15.22
C LEU A 93 18.36 15.42 -15.20
N ASN A 94 18.29 16.60 -14.59
CA ASN A 94 19.43 17.49 -14.38
C ASN A 94 19.35 18.12 -12.98
N GLU A 95 20.35 18.89 -12.57
CA GLU A 95 20.41 19.47 -11.21
C GLU A 95 19.27 20.45 -10.93
N SER A 96 18.84 21.24 -11.93
CA SER A 96 17.76 22.23 -11.75
C SER A 96 16.37 21.61 -11.61
N ASN A 97 16.15 20.40 -12.15
CA ASN A 97 14.86 19.70 -12.06
C ASN A 97 14.85 18.51 -11.08
N ALA A 98 16.00 18.08 -10.57
CA ALA A 98 16.13 16.89 -9.71
C ALA A 98 15.22 16.93 -8.48
N ALA A 99 15.15 18.08 -7.80
CA ALA A 99 14.29 18.24 -6.63
C ALA A 99 12.81 18.00 -6.95
N GLN A 100 12.33 18.47 -8.11
CA GLN A 100 10.94 18.28 -8.53
C GLN A 100 10.66 16.80 -8.85
N PHE A 101 11.59 16.12 -9.52
CA PHE A 101 11.47 14.68 -9.80
C PHE A 101 11.44 13.83 -8.54
N PHE A 102 12.29 14.14 -7.55
CA PHE A 102 12.29 13.41 -6.28
C PHE A 102 10.99 13.63 -5.49
N VAL A 103 10.47 14.86 -5.46
CA VAL A 103 9.18 15.16 -4.82
C VAL A 103 8.02 14.47 -5.54
N HIS A 104 8.00 14.47 -6.88
CA HIS A 104 6.96 13.80 -7.66
C HIS A 104 6.99 12.28 -7.51
N SER A 105 8.18 11.67 -7.57
CA SER A 105 8.36 10.23 -7.32
C SER A 105 7.83 9.84 -5.94
N ARG A 106 8.20 10.61 -4.91
CA ARG A 106 7.70 10.43 -3.54
C ARG A 106 6.18 10.57 -3.44
N ASN A 107 5.58 11.58 -4.08
CA ASN A 107 4.13 11.78 -4.06
C ASN A 107 3.39 10.63 -4.76
N MET A 108 3.97 10.06 -5.82
CA MET A 108 3.40 8.91 -6.52
C MET A 108 3.36 7.68 -5.61
N ILE A 109 4.49 7.37 -4.94
CA ILE A 109 4.57 6.27 -3.96
C ILE A 109 3.55 6.48 -2.82
N ASN A 110 3.48 7.69 -2.25
CA ASN A 110 2.51 7.99 -1.20
C ASN A 110 1.06 7.82 -1.67
N SER A 111 0.73 8.25 -2.89
CA SER A 111 -0.62 8.09 -3.45
C SER A 111 -0.97 6.61 -3.65
N MET A 112 -0.02 5.79 -4.13
CA MET A 112 -0.20 4.35 -4.27
C MET A 112 -0.46 3.67 -2.92
N LEU A 113 0.27 4.07 -1.87
CA LEU A 113 0.07 3.57 -0.52
C LEU A 113 -1.32 3.92 0.03
N ILE A 114 -1.76 5.16 -0.14
CA ILE A 114 -3.08 5.63 0.30
C ILE A 114 -4.20 4.87 -0.43
N ILE A 115 -4.11 4.74 -1.76
CA ILE A 115 -5.09 3.98 -2.55
C ILE A 115 -5.12 2.52 -2.11
N GLY A 116 -3.96 1.90 -1.89
CA GLY A 116 -3.88 0.54 -1.35
C GLY A 116 -4.66 0.40 -0.03
N MET A 117 -4.43 1.30 0.93
CA MET A 117 -5.13 1.30 2.22
C MET A 117 -6.65 1.50 2.07
N MET A 118 -7.11 2.41 1.21
CA MET A 118 -8.54 2.62 0.96
C MET A 118 -9.24 1.37 0.41
N ASN A 119 -8.55 0.55 -0.38
CA ASN A 119 -9.09 -0.72 -0.86
C ASN A 119 -9.23 -1.74 0.28
N PHE A 120 -8.26 -1.79 1.21
CA PHE A 120 -8.36 -2.66 2.38
C PHE A 120 -9.56 -2.33 3.26
N ASP A 121 -9.78 -1.05 3.58
CA ASP A 121 -10.90 -0.63 4.43
C ASP A 121 -12.25 -1.07 3.82
N LYS A 122 -12.44 -0.86 2.50
CA LYS A 122 -13.64 -1.30 1.78
C LYS A 122 -13.85 -2.81 1.81
N ILE A 123 -12.77 -3.58 1.73
CA ILE A 123 -12.84 -5.03 1.78
C ILE A 123 -13.29 -5.47 3.18
N TYR A 124 -12.70 -4.91 4.25
CA TYR A 124 -13.13 -5.20 5.62
C TYR A 124 -14.58 -4.82 5.89
N ASP A 125 -15.01 -3.64 5.44
CA ASP A 125 -16.40 -3.19 5.56
C ASP A 125 -17.35 -4.10 4.77
N TYR A 126 -16.95 -4.56 3.57
CA TYR A 126 -17.73 -5.49 2.76
C TYR A 126 -17.93 -6.84 3.46
N PHE A 127 -16.86 -7.41 4.04
CA PHE A 127 -16.96 -8.64 4.81
C PHE A 127 -17.85 -8.46 6.05
N ALA A 128 -17.69 -7.35 6.79
CA ALA A 128 -18.48 -7.10 7.99
C ALA A 128 -19.96 -6.76 7.72
N GLY A 129 -20.27 -6.12 6.60
CA GLY A 129 -21.63 -5.72 6.24
C GLY A 129 -22.49 -6.85 5.66
N ASN A 130 -21.87 -7.89 5.08
CA ASN A 130 -22.60 -9.00 4.46
C ASN A 130 -22.89 -10.18 5.41
N GLU A 131 -22.34 -10.16 6.62
CA GLU A 131 -22.47 -11.27 7.59
C GLU A 131 -23.75 -11.19 8.44
N GLU A 132 -24.53 -10.10 8.40
CA GLU A 132 -25.79 -9.99 9.16
C GLU A 132 -26.93 -10.88 8.60
N GLY A 133 -26.73 -11.62 7.50
CA GLY A 133 -27.80 -12.34 6.81
C GLY A 133 -27.54 -13.78 6.35
N VAL A 134 -26.36 -14.38 6.57
CA VAL A 134 -26.03 -15.69 5.99
C VAL A 134 -25.56 -16.65 7.08
N GLN A 135 -26.43 -17.59 7.47
CA GLN A 135 -26.07 -18.67 8.37
C GLN A 135 -25.13 -19.66 7.66
N PRO A 136 -24.01 -20.04 8.28
CA PRO A 136 -23.20 -21.16 7.80
C PRO A 136 -23.98 -22.47 7.99
N SER A 137 -23.94 -23.35 6.97
CA SER A 137 -24.56 -24.67 6.95
C SER A 137 -23.74 -25.73 7.67
#